data_AF-A0A7H8UVH7-F1
#
_entry.id   AF-A0A7H8UVH7-F1
#
_cell.length_a   1.000
_cell.length_b   1.000
_cell.length_c   1.000
_cell.angle_alpha   90.00
_cell.angle_beta   90.00
_cell.angle_gamma   90.00
#
_symmetry.space_group_name_H-M   'P 1'
#
loop_
_entity.id
_entity.type
_entity.pdbx_description
1 polymer ?
#
loop_
_entity_poly.entity_id
_entity_poly.type
_entity_poly.pdbx_seq_one_letter_code
_entity_poly.pdbx_strand_id
1 'polypeptide(L)'
;MTIKWIKNIVQKLLFALDTVENYFTSGSFGVKFYPLLMHPCFRKSYECLIFITAIVSSFSGLFYLIAEHFTLLFSERSLTAYFHHSTLELLVPVSTMIDDKLSELSPLSLVMRIIFMVQAVVFFFIYAIGITHIADNKRRVIGLILALFFAIGCSLVSGIQPNSRGEFGIYNLGASITFLIGNLTLIMVGLDIHHPTIRFFKHFSIAAGMIGVSCILVTMFLPTIFSPLIERMGIYTIMIWEILAGFAIIKRLRNIPSLTRPIE
;
A
#
# COMPACT_ATOMS: atom_id res chain seq x y z
N MET A 1 20.92 -31.01 -40.25
CA MET A 1 21.71 -29.86 -39.76
C MET A 1 21.21 -29.31 -38.40
N THR A 2 20.01 -29.70 -37.94
CA THR A 2 19.29 -29.14 -36.77
C THR A 2 19.73 -29.69 -35.40
N ILE A 3 20.08 -30.98 -35.30
CA ILE A 3 20.39 -31.63 -34.01
C ILE A 3 21.70 -31.13 -33.37
N LYS A 4 22.71 -30.82 -34.19
CA LYS A 4 24.03 -30.37 -33.72
C LYS A 4 23.97 -28.94 -33.14
N TRP A 5 23.08 -28.11 -33.68
CA TRP A 5 22.86 -26.74 -33.20
C TRP A 5 22.11 -26.72 -31.87
N ILE A 6 21.07 -27.56 -31.74
CA ILE A 6 20.33 -27.73 -30.47
C ILE A 6 21.26 -28.24 -29.36
N LYS A 7 22.09 -29.24 -29.63
CA LYS A 7 23.09 -29.74 -28.65
C LYS A 7 24.05 -28.65 -28.19
N ASN A 8 24.51 -27.80 -29.11
CA ASN A 8 25.45 -26.71 -28.78
C ASN A 8 24.77 -25.61 -27.92
N ILE A 9 23.49 -25.33 -28.18
CA ILE A 9 22.70 -24.40 -27.35
C ILE A 9 22.49 -24.98 -25.97
N VAL A 10 22.06 -26.23 -25.87
CA VAL A 10 21.84 -26.92 -24.58
C VAL A 10 23.13 -26.97 -23.77
N GLN A 11 24.28 -27.25 -24.40
CA GLN A 11 25.58 -27.21 -23.71
C GLN A 11 25.96 -25.82 -23.22
N LYS A 12 25.73 -24.77 -24.02
CA LYS A 12 25.95 -23.38 -23.56
C LYS A 12 25.03 -22.99 -22.41
N LEU A 13 23.78 -23.46 -22.44
CA LEU A 13 22.79 -23.19 -21.40
C LEU A 13 23.11 -23.92 -20.10
N LEU A 14 23.53 -25.18 -20.18
CA LEU A 14 24.03 -25.95 -19.04
C LEU A 14 25.30 -25.32 -18.46
N PHE A 15 26.25 -24.89 -19.29
CA PHE A 15 27.44 -24.18 -18.82
C PHE A 15 27.10 -22.85 -18.13
N ALA A 16 26.14 -22.09 -18.66
CA ALA A 16 25.68 -20.85 -18.04
C ALA A 16 24.97 -21.12 -16.71
N LEU A 17 24.13 -22.15 -16.63
CA LEU A 17 23.46 -22.57 -15.40
C LEU A 17 24.47 -23.01 -14.34
N ASP A 18 25.45 -23.82 -14.72
CA ASP A 18 26.50 -24.32 -13.83
C ASP A 18 27.41 -23.17 -13.36
N THR A 19 27.68 -22.17 -14.22
CA THR A 19 28.39 -20.95 -13.84
C THR A 19 27.58 -20.11 -12.83
N VAL A 20 26.28 -19.99 -13.03
CA VAL A 20 25.37 -19.26 -12.13
C VAL A 20 25.23 -20.01 -10.80
N GLU A 21 25.06 -21.33 -10.83
CA GLU A 21 24.97 -22.17 -9.64
C GLU A 21 26.26 -22.11 -8.83
N ASN A 22 27.43 -22.29 -9.46
CA ASN A 22 28.74 -22.14 -8.82
C ASN A 22 28.97 -20.73 -8.26
N TYR A 23 28.45 -19.69 -8.91
CA TYR A 23 28.50 -18.32 -8.42
C TYR A 23 27.68 -18.11 -7.14
N PHE A 24 26.52 -18.78 -7.00
CA PHE A 24 25.68 -18.71 -5.81
C PHE A 24 26.12 -19.67 -4.69
N THR A 25 26.63 -20.87 -5.01
CA THR A 25 27.07 -21.87 -4.03
C THR A 25 28.45 -21.58 -3.44
N SER A 26 29.33 -20.88 -4.15
CA SER A 26 30.65 -20.46 -3.64
C SER A 26 30.63 -19.33 -2.60
N GLY A 27 29.44 -18.91 -2.13
CA GLY A 27 29.28 -17.81 -1.15
C GLY A 27 29.62 -16.41 -1.70
N SER A 28 29.96 -16.32 -2.99
CA SER A 28 30.55 -15.15 -3.64
C SER A 28 29.62 -13.94 -3.72
N PHE A 29 28.30 -14.17 -3.86
CA PHE A 29 27.33 -13.07 -3.98
C PHE A 29 27.30 -12.19 -2.72
N GLY A 30 27.17 -12.81 -1.54
CA GLY A 30 27.21 -12.10 -0.26
C GLY A 30 28.56 -11.40 -0.06
N VAL A 31 29.67 -12.10 -0.25
CA VAL A 31 31.02 -11.56 0.02
C VAL A 31 31.42 -10.42 -0.93
N LYS A 32 30.94 -10.42 -2.19
CA LYS A 32 31.23 -9.36 -3.16
C LYS A 32 30.29 -8.16 -3.08
N PHE A 33 29.00 -8.37 -2.79
CA PHE A 33 28.02 -7.27 -2.67
C PHE A 33 28.00 -6.63 -1.28
N TYR A 34 28.35 -7.36 -0.23
CA TYR A 34 28.33 -6.83 1.14
C TYR A 34 29.22 -5.59 1.35
N PRO A 35 30.46 -5.51 0.81
CA PRO A 35 31.26 -4.29 0.85
C PRO A 35 30.62 -3.10 0.13
N LEU A 36 29.89 -3.37 -0.97
CA LEU A 36 29.19 -2.35 -1.75
C LEU A 36 27.96 -1.82 -1.01
N LEU A 37 27.21 -2.71 -0.34
CA LEU A 37 26.06 -2.37 0.52
C LEU A 37 26.50 -1.66 1.81
N MET A 38 27.70 -1.94 2.33
CA MET A 38 28.27 -1.26 3.49
C MET A 38 28.99 0.04 3.15
N HIS A 39 29.12 0.38 1.87
CA HIS A 39 29.76 1.63 1.46
C HIS A 39 28.99 2.84 2.02
N PRO A 40 29.66 3.85 2.60
CA PRO A 40 28.99 4.99 3.24
C PRO A 40 28.04 5.74 2.30
N CYS A 41 28.33 5.78 1.00
CA CYS A 41 27.43 6.35 -0.01
C CYS A 41 26.12 5.55 -0.15
N PHE A 42 26.18 4.22 -0.11
CA PHE A 42 24.98 3.37 -0.20
C PHE A 42 24.10 3.53 1.03
N ARG A 43 24.73 3.57 2.22
CA ARG A 43 24.01 3.81 3.48
C ARG A 43 23.33 5.18 3.51
N LYS A 44 24.04 6.26 3.13
CA LYS A 44 23.43 7.60 3.01
C LYS A 44 22.33 7.65 1.94
N SER A 45 22.48 6.94 0.83
CA SER A 45 21.45 6.85 -0.21
C SER A 45 20.20 6.12 0.29
N TYR A 46 20.37 5.05 1.05
CA TYR A 46 19.26 4.33 1.67
C TYR A 46 18.53 5.18 2.73
N GLU A 47 19.27 5.90 3.57
CA GLU A 47 18.70 6.86 4.53
C GLU A 47 17.92 7.99 3.80
N CYS A 48 18.46 8.52 2.70
CA CYS A 48 17.76 9.48 1.84
C CYS A 48 16.46 8.89 1.26
N LEU A 49 16.50 7.64 0.80
CA LEU A 49 15.33 6.95 0.27
C LEU A 49 14.25 6.79 1.35
N ILE A 50 14.61 6.36 2.58
CA ILE A 50 13.65 6.29 3.69
C ILE A 50 13.05 7.67 4.00
N PHE A 51 13.85 8.73 3.95
CA PHE A 51 13.38 10.10 4.17
C PHE A 51 12.38 10.55 3.10
N ILE A 52 12.66 10.27 1.82
CA ILE A 52 11.74 10.55 0.70
C ILE A 52 10.43 9.77 0.90
N THR A 53 10.50 8.48 1.22
CA THR A 53 9.32 7.66 1.50
C THR A 53 8.49 8.24 2.64
N ALA A 54 9.14 8.77 3.69
CA ALA A 54 8.44 9.39 4.80
C ALA A 54 7.73 10.70 4.43
N ILE A 55 8.34 11.51 3.56
CA ILE A 55 7.70 12.71 3.01
C ILE A 55 6.49 12.32 2.19
N VAL A 56 6.64 11.38 1.25
CA VAL A 56 5.55 10.89 0.40
C VAL A 56 4.40 10.35 1.28
N SER A 57 4.72 9.55 2.30
CA SER A 57 3.75 9.04 3.29
C SER A 57 2.97 10.16 3.99
N SER A 58 3.64 11.26 4.35
CA SER A 58 3.04 12.37 5.08
C SER A 58 1.98 13.11 4.26
N PHE A 59 2.09 13.08 2.93
CA PHE A 59 1.16 13.75 2.02
C PHE A 59 0.19 12.79 1.30
N SER A 60 0.47 11.48 1.25
CA SER A 60 -0.34 10.47 0.57
C SER A 60 -1.81 10.50 0.99
N GLY A 61 -2.08 10.34 2.30
CA GLY A 61 -3.43 10.39 2.84
C GLY A 61 -4.13 11.73 2.62
N LEU A 62 -3.37 12.84 2.58
CA LEU A 62 -3.93 14.16 2.29
C LEU A 62 -4.38 14.27 0.83
N PHE A 63 -3.58 13.76 -0.12
CA PHE A 63 -3.95 13.74 -1.54
C PHE A 63 -5.20 12.89 -1.79
N TYR A 64 -5.35 11.77 -1.07
CA TYR A 64 -6.57 10.98 -1.12
C TYR A 64 -7.80 11.77 -0.69
N LEU A 65 -7.75 12.39 0.50
CA LEU A 65 -8.88 13.15 1.05
C LEU A 65 -9.25 14.34 0.16
N ILE A 66 -8.25 15.02 -0.40
CA ILE A 66 -8.46 16.12 -1.35
C ILE A 66 -9.11 15.58 -2.64
N ALA A 67 -8.60 14.50 -3.22
CA ALA A 67 -9.16 13.90 -4.44
C ALA A 67 -10.63 13.49 -4.24
N GLU A 68 -10.94 12.84 -3.11
CA GLU A 68 -12.31 12.49 -2.75
C GLU A 68 -13.19 13.74 -2.62
N HIS A 69 -12.71 14.77 -1.93
CA HIS A 69 -13.45 16.01 -1.77
C HIS A 69 -13.73 16.72 -3.11
N PHE A 70 -12.71 16.81 -3.98
CA PHE A 70 -12.86 17.37 -5.32
C PHE A 70 -13.86 16.58 -6.15
N THR A 71 -13.77 15.25 -6.19
CA THR A 71 -14.71 14.43 -6.97
C THR A 71 -16.16 14.57 -6.49
N LEU A 72 -16.37 14.72 -5.18
CA LEU A 72 -17.69 14.98 -4.61
C LEU A 72 -18.23 16.38 -4.92
N LEU A 73 -17.40 17.41 -4.89
CA LEU A 73 -17.83 18.78 -5.23
C LEU A 73 -18.34 18.90 -6.67
N PHE A 74 -17.75 18.15 -7.60
CA PHE A 74 -18.15 18.10 -9.00
C PHE A 74 -19.26 17.09 -9.30
N SER A 75 -19.73 16.34 -8.30
CA SER A 75 -20.90 15.46 -8.41
C SER A 75 -22.21 16.25 -8.33
N GLU A 76 -23.26 15.80 -9.02
CA GLU A 76 -24.59 16.44 -8.98
C GLU A 76 -25.18 16.55 -7.56
N ARG A 77 -24.79 15.63 -6.67
CA ARG A 77 -25.23 15.56 -5.27
C ARG A 77 -24.35 16.37 -4.32
N SER A 78 -23.21 16.89 -4.79
CA SER A 78 -22.25 17.68 -4.02
C SER A 78 -21.95 17.09 -2.62
N LEU A 79 -21.97 17.89 -1.56
CA LEU A 79 -21.67 17.47 -0.18
C LEU A 79 -22.64 16.43 0.40
N THR A 80 -23.87 16.33 -0.11
CA THR A 80 -24.85 15.34 0.41
C THR A 80 -24.44 13.90 0.07
N ALA A 81 -23.57 13.72 -0.92
CA ALA A 81 -23.06 12.41 -1.30
C ALA A 81 -22.18 11.74 -0.24
N TYR A 82 -21.61 12.50 0.70
CA TYR A 82 -20.90 11.91 1.84
C TYR A 82 -21.78 10.98 2.70
N PHE A 83 -23.07 11.31 2.82
CA PHE A 83 -24.01 10.59 3.70
C PHE A 83 -24.71 9.43 3.02
N HIS A 84 -24.88 9.51 1.70
CA HIS A 84 -25.77 8.61 0.96
C HIS A 84 -25.06 7.72 -0.05
N HIS A 85 -23.80 8.01 -0.40
CA HIS A 85 -23.08 7.33 -1.46
C HIS A 85 -21.72 6.82 -0.99
N SER A 86 -21.48 5.53 -1.24
CA SER A 86 -20.22 4.86 -0.92
C SER A 86 -19.05 5.48 -1.69
N THR A 87 -17.86 5.44 -1.12
CA THR A 87 -16.65 5.87 -1.83
C THR A 87 -16.39 5.00 -3.06
N LEU A 88 -16.78 3.72 -3.04
CA LEU A 88 -16.69 2.84 -4.20
C LEU A 88 -17.57 3.29 -5.37
N GLU A 89 -18.69 3.96 -5.12
CA GLU A 89 -19.55 4.49 -6.19
C GLU A 89 -18.85 5.64 -6.94
N LEU A 90 -17.96 6.38 -6.26
CA LEU A 90 -17.17 7.45 -6.90
C LEU A 90 -16.11 6.91 -7.87
N LEU A 91 -15.74 5.63 -7.80
CA LEU A 91 -14.77 5.04 -8.71
C LEU A 91 -15.39 4.57 -10.02
N VAL A 92 -16.72 4.54 -10.10
CA VAL A 92 -17.45 4.04 -11.27
C VAL A 92 -17.89 5.24 -12.14
N PRO A 93 -17.54 5.27 -13.44
CA PRO A 93 -17.94 6.38 -14.32
C PRO A 93 -19.45 6.49 -14.50
N VAL A 94 -19.89 7.72 -14.77
CA VAL A 94 -21.28 8.05 -15.11
C VAL A 94 -21.78 7.16 -16.24
N SER A 95 -23.06 6.77 -16.19
CA SER A 95 -23.78 5.94 -17.17
C SER A 95 -23.45 4.44 -17.19
N THR A 96 -22.66 3.95 -16.25
CA THR A 96 -22.52 2.51 -16.03
C THR A 96 -23.76 1.95 -15.34
N MET A 97 -24.26 0.82 -15.84
CA MET A 97 -25.37 0.10 -15.20
C MET A 97 -24.82 -0.83 -14.12
N ILE A 98 -25.17 -0.56 -12.86
CA ILE A 98 -24.92 -1.46 -11.73
C ILE A 98 -26.29 -1.85 -11.18
N ASP A 99 -26.60 -3.15 -11.17
CA ASP A 99 -27.88 -3.69 -10.68
C ASP A 99 -29.11 -2.92 -11.20
N ASP A 100 -29.17 -2.73 -12.53
CA ASP A 100 -30.25 -2.03 -13.26
C ASP A 100 -30.47 -0.55 -12.87
N LYS A 101 -29.53 0.07 -12.15
CA LYS A 101 -29.48 1.52 -11.89
C LYS A 101 -28.31 2.16 -12.63
N LEU A 102 -28.57 3.31 -13.26
CA LEU A 102 -27.51 4.14 -13.86
C LEU A 102 -26.73 4.84 -12.75
N SER A 103 -25.40 4.73 -12.78
CA SER A 103 -24.53 5.55 -11.95
C SER A 103 -24.55 6.99 -12.47
N GLU A 104 -25.11 7.91 -11.69
CA GLU A 104 -25.20 9.35 -12.03
C GLU A 104 -24.11 10.17 -11.31
N LEU A 105 -23.26 9.55 -10.48
CA LEU A 105 -22.54 10.30 -9.44
C LEU A 105 -21.13 10.76 -9.76
N SER A 106 -20.38 10.12 -10.66
CA SER A 106 -18.93 10.37 -10.74
C SER A 106 -18.43 10.83 -12.12
N PRO A 107 -18.63 12.12 -12.47
CA PRO A 107 -18.03 12.69 -13.67
C PRO A 107 -16.49 12.65 -13.62
N LEU A 108 -15.90 12.57 -12.42
CA LEU A 108 -14.45 12.49 -12.19
C LEU A 108 -14.00 11.12 -11.66
N SER A 109 -14.65 10.03 -12.05
CA SER A 109 -14.27 8.67 -11.61
C SER A 109 -12.82 8.32 -11.89
N LEU A 110 -12.25 8.86 -12.97
CA LEU A 110 -10.84 8.71 -13.32
C LEU A 110 -9.89 9.25 -12.24
N VAL A 111 -10.24 10.35 -11.57
CA VAL A 111 -9.43 10.93 -10.48
C VAL A 111 -9.38 9.98 -9.28
N MET A 112 -10.54 9.41 -8.90
CA MET A 112 -10.59 8.43 -7.81
C MET A 112 -9.87 7.12 -8.16
N ARG A 113 -9.93 6.69 -9.42
CA ARG A 113 -9.17 5.50 -9.86
C ARG A 113 -7.67 5.76 -9.82
N ILE A 114 -7.20 6.89 -10.35
CA ILE A 114 -5.77 7.25 -10.29
C ILE A 114 -5.28 7.32 -8.84
N ILE A 115 -6.03 7.94 -7.93
CA ILE A 115 -5.57 8.05 -6.54
C ILE A 115 -5.51 6.70 -5.84
N PHE A 116 -6.44 5.77 -6.13
CA PHE A 116 -6.35 4.38 -5.65
C PHE A 116 -5.14 3.63 -6.24
N MET A 117 -4.81 3.86 -7.51
CA MET A 117 -3.61 3.28 -8.11
C MET A 117 -2.33 3.84 -7.47
N VAL A 118 -2.28 5.15 -7.23
CA VAL A 118 -1.18 5.79 -6.49
C VAL A 118 -1.08 5.20 -5.09
N GLN A 119 -2.21 5.02 -4.40
CA GLN A 119 -2.29 4.41 -3.07
C GLN A 119 -1.72 2.99 -3.05
N ALA A 120 -1.99 2.18 -4.07
CA ALA A 120 -1.47 0.82 -4.19
C ALA A 120 0.07 0.81 -4.15
N VAL A 121 0.68 1.70 -4.92
CA VAL A 121 2.14 1.80 -5.05
C VAL A 121 2.75 2.41 -3.80
N VAL A 122 2.20 3.54 -3.34
CA VAL A 122 2.73 4.31 -2.22
C VAL A 122 2.65 3.52 -0.92
N PHE A 123 1.51 2.91 -0.59
CA PHE A 123 1.34 2.11 0.64
C PHE A 123 2.34 0.95 0.70
N PHE A 124 2.56 0.26 -0.43
CA PHE A 124 3.53 -0.83 -0.50
C PHE A 124 4.96 -0.35 -0.18
N PHE A 125 5.40 0.77 -0.75
CA PHE A 125 6.73 1.32 -0.49
C PHE A 125 6.86 1.90 0.93
N ILE A 126 5.82 2.54 1.46
CA ILE A 126 5.76 2.99 2.86
C ILE A 126 6.01 1.81 3.79
N TYR A 127 5.33 0.68 3.56
CA TYR A 127 5.55 -0.51 4.36
C TYR A 127 6.95 -1.08 4.14
N ALA A 128 7.31 -1.39 2.89
CA ALA A 128 8.50 -2.16 2.54
C ALA A 128 9.81 -1.47 2.95
N ILE A 129 9.85 -0.13 2.91
CA ILE A 129 11.04 0.67 3.15
C ILE A 129 10.92 1.44 4.47
N GLY A 130 9.80 2.14 4.67
CA GLY A 130 9.60 3.00 5.83
C GLY A 130 9.36 2.20 7.10
N ILE A 131 8.31 1.37 7.13
CA ILE A 131 7.92 0.63 8.33
C ILE A 131 8.94 -0.44 8.70
N THR A 132 9.52 -1.18 7.75
CA THR A 132 10.56 -2.19 8.04
C THR A 132 11.83 -1.61 8.69
N HIS A 133 12.08 -0.31 8.50
CA HIS A 133 13.16 0.40 9.19
C HIS A 133 12.81 0.72 10.66
N ILE A 134 11.52 0.85 10.99
CA ILE A 134 11.04 1.14 12.35
C ILE A 134 10.71 -0.14 13.14
N ALA A 135 10.18 -1.15 12.48
CA ALA A 135 9.73 -2.36 13.14
C ALA A 135 10.90 -3.25 13.58
N ASP A 136 10.66 -4.14 14.54
CA ASP A 136 11.66 -5.10 15.01
C ASP A 136 11.89 -6.25 14.00
N ASN A 137 11.25 -6.18 12.84
CA ASN A 137 11.34 -7.09 11.70
C ASN A 137 10.91 -8.54 11.96
N LYS A 138 10.40 -8.88 13.15
CA LYS A 138 9.95 -10.24 13.50
C LYS A 138 8.80 -10.69 12.61
N ARG A 139 7.92 -9.76 12.23
CA ARG A 139 6.74 -10.03 11.37
C ARG A 139 6.83 -9.35 10.00
N ARG A 140 8.04 -8.97 9.59
CA ARG A 140 8.31 -8.26 8.33
C ARG A 140 7.67 -8.93 7.12
N VAL A 141 7.84 -10.25 7.00
CA VAL A 141 7.33 -11.02 5.84
C VAL A 141 5.80 -10.99 5.80
N ILE A 142 5.15 -11.20 6.96
CA ILE A 142 3.69 -11.20 7.05
C ILE A 142 3.14 -9.84 6.62
N GLY A 143 3.67 -8.75 7.17
CA GLY A 143 3.14 -7.43 6.79
C GLY A 143 3.56 -6.97 5.39
N LEU A 144 4.66 -7.47 4.82
CA LEU A 144 4.96 -7.27 3.39
C LEU A 144 3.92 -7.97 2.50
N ILE A 145 3.52 -9.19 2.87
CA ILE A 145 2.45 -9.92 2.16
C ILE A 145 1.11 -9.17 2.29
N LEU A 146 0.78 -8.66 3.47
CA LEU A 146 -0.43 -7.85 3.66
C LEU A 146 -0.39 -6.56 2.85
N ALA A 147 0.73 -5.83 2.86
CA ALA A 147 0.89 -4.63 2.04
C ALA A 147 0.80 -4.93 0.53
N LEU A 148 1.30 -6.08 0.10
CA LEU A 148 1.16 -6.53 -1.29
C LEU A 148 -0.29 -6.84 -1.63
N PHE A 149 -1.02 -7.54 -0.77
CA PHE A 149 -2.45 -7.79 -0.97
C PHE A 149 -3.27 -6.51 -0.98
N PHE A 150 -2.94 -5.54 -0.12
CA PHE A 150 -3.52 -4.20 -0.18
C PHE A 150 -3.30 -3.53 -1.54
N ALA A 151 -2.08 -3.56 -2.05
CA ALA A 151 -1.75 -3.00 -3.36
C ALA A 151 -2.49 -3.70 -4.51
N ILE A 152 -2.61 -5.04 -4.45
CA ILE A 152 -3.39 -5.83 -5.40
C ILE A 152 -4.87 -5.42 -5.33
N GLY A 153 -5.45 -5.29 -4.13
CA GLY A 153 -6.81 -4.83 -3.92
C GLY A 153 -7.06 -3.47 -4.56
N CYS A 154 -6.22 -2.47 -4.25
CA CYS A 154 -6.34 -1.13 -4.81
C CYS A 154 -6.24 -1.14 -6.35
N SER A 155 -5.32 -1.95 -6.89
CA SER A 155 -5.11 -2.10 -8.33
C SER A 155 -6.31 -2.74 -9.03
N LEU A 156 -6.95 -3.73 -8.39
CA LEU A 156 -8.17 -4.37 -8.91
C LEU A 156 -9.31 -3.37 -8.99
N VAL A 157 -9.55 -2.61 -7.92
CA VAL A 157 -10.63 -1.61 -7.87
C VAL A 157 -10.39 -0.48 -8.88
N SER A 158 -9.14 -0.03 -9.02
CA SER A 158 -8.78 1.00 -10.01
C SER A 158 -8.85 0.48 -11.45
N GLY A 159 -8.47 -0.77 -11.69
CA GLY A 159 -8.35 -1.33 -13.03
C GLY A 159 -9.68 -1.77 -13.63
N ILE A 160 -10.58 -2.32 -12.81
CA ILE A 160 -11.83 -2.95 -13.26
C ILE A 160 -12.94 -1.92 -13.28
N GLN A 161 -13.58 -1.80 -14.45
CA GLN A 161 -14.84 -1.09 -14.59
C GLN A 161 -15.95 -2.15 -14.68
N PRO A 162 -16.81 -2.29 -13.65
CA PRO A 162 -17.80 -3.34 -13.62
C PRO A 162 -18.91 -3.06 -14.65
N ASN A 163 -18.90 -3.81 -15.76
CA ASN A 163 -19.96 -3.76 -16.79
C ASN A 163 -20.79 -5.07 -16.81
N SER A 164 -20.34 -6.09 -16.08
CA SER A 164 -20.99 -7.38 -15.95
C SER A 164 -21.01 -7.86 -14.50
N ARG A 165 -21.92 -8.79 -14.16
CA ARG A 165 -22.00 -9.38 -12.81
C ARG A 165 -20.68 -10.04 -12.36
N GLY A 166 -19.95 -10.66 -13.27
CA GLY A 166 -18.66 -11.29 -12.97
C GLY A 166 -17.59 -10.25 -12.59
N GLU A 167 -17.50 -9.17 -13.35
CA GLU A 167 -16.57 -8.06 -13.08
C GLU A 167 -16.93 -7.31 -11.78
N PHE A 168 -18.23 -7.16 -11.50
CA PHE A 168 -18.70 -6.57 -10.25
C PHE A 168 -18.29 -7.40 -9.02
N GLY A 169 -18.31 -8.73 -9.13
CA GLY A 169 -17.79 -9.63 -8.09
C GLY A 169 -16.30 -9.42 -7.81
N ILE A 170 -15.49 -9.29 -8.88
CA ILE A 170 -14.04 -9.06 -8.74
C ILE A 170 -13.75 -7.65 -8.20
N TYR A 171 -14.53 -6.65 -8.63
CA TYR A 171 -14.46 -5.29 -8.11
C TYR A 171 -14.71 -5.24 -6.59
N ASN A 172 -15.79 -5.87 -6.11
CA ASN A 172 -16.11 -5.95 -4.68
C ASN A 172 -15.09 -6.76 -3.89
N LEU A 173 -14.52 -7.81 -4.50
CA LEU A 173 -13.42 -8.56 -3.90
C LEU A 173 -12.18 -7.67 -3.73
N GLY A 174 -11.83 -6.88 -4.76
CA GLY A 174 -10.74 -5.90 -4.68
C GLY A 174 -10.95 -4.87 -3.56
N ALA A 175 -12.17 -4.35 -3.44
CA ALA A 175 -12.54 -3.41 -2.37
C ALA A 175 -12.43 -4.04 -0.99
N SER A 176 -12.98 -5.24 -0.82
CA SER A 176 -12.95 -5.98 0.44
C SER A 176 -11.51 -6.28 0.88
N ILE A 177 -10.66 -6.73 -0.05
CA ILE A 177 -9.23 -6.96 0.20
C ILE A 177 -8.57 -5.65 0.62
N THR A 178 -8.76 -4.57 -0.14
CA THR A 178 -8.15 -3.26 0.16
C THR A 178 -8.47 -2.82 1.57
N PHE A 179 -9.75 -2.80 1.93
CA PHE A 179 -10.18 -2.23 3.19
C PHE A 179 -9.79 -3.14 4.36
N LEU A 180 -10.06 -4.45 4.26
CA LEU A 180 -9.82 -5.38 5.35
C LEU A 180 -8.32 -5.59 5.57
N ILE A 181 -7.57 -5.90 4.51
CA ILE A 181 -6.13 -6.16 4.60
C ILE A 181 -5.36 -4.88 4.95
N GLY A 182 -5.78 -3.72 4.45
CA GLY A 182 -5.20 -2.45 4.84
C GLY A 182 -5.25 -2.23 6.35
N ASN A 183 -6.43 -2.37 6.95
CA ASN A 183 -6.60 -2.22 8.40
C ASN A 183 -5.93 -3.34 9.21
N LEU A 184 -5.86 -4.59 8.70
CA LEU A 184 -5.07 -5.64 9.34
C LEU A 184 -3.55 -5.33 9.32
N THR A 185 -3.08 -4.69 8.25
CA THR A 185 -1.67 -4.25 8.16
C THR A 185 -1.36 -3.26 9.27
N LEU A 186 -2.25 -2.29 9.53
CA LEU A 186 -2.12 -1.33 10.64
C LEU A 186 -1.94 -2.03 11.99
N ILE A 187 -2.78 -3.04 12.29
CA ILE A 187 -2.68 -3.83 13.52
C ILE A 187 -1.32 -4.53 13.59
N MET A 188 -0.89 -5.17 12.50
CA MET A 188 0.39 -5.87 12.45
C MET A 188 1.57 -4.93 12.69
N VAL A 189 1.56 -3.72 12.12
CA VAL A 189 2.61 -2.72 12.37
C VAL A 189 2.65 -2.32 13.84
N GLY A 190 1.49 -2.07 14.46
CA GLY A 190 1.44 -1.75 15.88
C GLY A 190 1.98 -2.87 16.77
N LEU A 191 1.76 -4.13 16.40
CA LEU A 191 2.30 -5.28 17.12
C LEU A 191 3.81 -5.49 16.91
N ASP A 192 4.35 -5.12 15.74
CA ASP A 192 5.77 -5.30 15.42
C ASP A 192 6.69 -4.18 15.96
N ILE A 193 6.11 -3.06 16.44
CA ILE A 193 6.84 -1.95 17.05
C ILE A 193 6.99 -2.16 18.56
N HIS A 194 8.23 -2.26 19.07
CA HIS A 194 8.51 -2.29 20.51
C HIS A 194 9.27 -1.07 21.04
N HIS A 195 9.68 -0.14 20.17
CA HIS A 195 10.51 0.98 20.58
C HIS A 195 9.77 2.01 21.46
N PRO A 196 10.38 2.46 22.58
CA PRO A 196 9.72 3.35 23.54
C PRO A 196 9.45 4.77 23.00
N THR A 197 10.21 5.23 22.00
CA THR A 197 10.13 6.60 21.45
C THR A 197 8.91 6.86 20.55
N ILE A 198 8.25 5.79 20.10
CA ILE A 198 7.13 5.81 19.13
C ILE A 198 5.90 5.05 19.66
N ARG A 199 5.76 4.94 20.98
CA ARG A 199 4.61 4.29 21.64
C ARG A 199 3.26 4.85 21.18
N PHE A 200 3.15 6.17 20.96
CA PHE A 200 1.92 6.77 20.46
C PHE A 200 1.49 6.16 19.11
N PHE A 201 2.42 6.10 18.15
CA PHE A 201 2.15 5.52 16.83
C PHE A 201 1.76 4.04 16.91
N LYS A 202 2.39 3.28 17.82
CA LYS A 202 2.00 1.89 18.11
C LYS A 202 0.53 1.78 18.52
N HIS A 203 0.12 2.49 19.56
CA HIS A 203 -1.26 2.40 20.09
C HIS A 203 -2.26 2.90 19.06
N PHE A 204 -1.92 3.98 18.35
CA PHE A 204 -2.74 4.50 17.27
C PHE A 204 -2.93 3.47 16.15
N SER A 205 -1.86 2.80 15.71
CA SER A 205 -1.93 1.79 14.64
C SER A 205 -2.87 0.64 14.99
N ILE A 206 -2.79 0.14 16.24
CA ILE A 206 -3.68 -0.93 16.72
C ILE A 206 -5.13 -0.43 16.80
N ALA A 207 -5.36 0.73 17.42
CA ALA A 207 -6.70 1.28 17.59
C ALA A 207 -7.37 1.60 16.24
N ALA A 208 -6.65 2.28 15.34
CA ALA A 208 -7.14 2.61 14.00
C ALA A 208 -7.43 1.36 13.18
N GLY A 209 -6.56 0.36 13.21
CA GLY A 209 -6.79 -0.91 12.53
C GLY A 209 -8.00 -1.68 13.08
N MET A 210 -8.17 -1.72 14.41
CA MET A 210 -9.35 -2.36 15.04
C MET A 210 -10.65 -1.64 14.69
N ILE A 211 -10.66 -0.30 14.72
CA ILE A 211 -11.81 0.51 14.30
C ILE A 211 -12.14 0.24 12.83
N GLY A 212 -11.15 0.28 11.95
CA GLY A 212 -11.36 0.08 10.52
C GLY A 212 -11.86 -1.33 10.18
N VAL A 213 -11.26 -2.39 10.75
CA VAL A 213 -11.77 -3.76 10.59
C VAL A 213 -13.21 -3.87 11.07
N SER A 214 -13.55 -3.28 12.22
CA SER A 214 -14.92 -3.31 12.75
C SER A 214 -15.89 -2.61 11.81
N CYS A 215 -15.52 -1.44 11.28
CA CYS A 215 -16.34 -0.68 10.32
C CYS A 215 -16.63 -1.51 9.06
N ILE A 216 -15.61 -2.17 8.51
CA ILE A 216 -15.75 -2.97 7.28
C ILE A 216 -16.61 -4.21 7.53
N LEU A 217 -16.40 -4.91 8.65
CA LEU A 217 -17.22 -6.08 9.01
C LEU A 217 -18.69 -5.68 9.20
N VAL A 218 -18.96 -4.57 9.88
CA VAL A 218 -20.32 -4.04 10.02
C VAL A 218 -20.92 -3.73 8.65
N THR A 219 -20.17 -3.07 7.77
CA THR A 219 -20.65 -2.73 6.42
C THR A 219 -20.95 -3.97 5.59
N MET A 220 -20.16 -5.04 5.74
CA MET A 220 -20.32 -6.30 5.00
C MET A 220 -21.49 -7.17 5.50
N PHE A 221 -21.70 -7.24 6.81
CA PHE A 221 -22.70 -8.14 7.40
C PHE A 221 -24.01 -7.46 7.79
N LEU A 222 -23.98 -6.14 8.02
CA LEU A 222 -25.11 -5.35 8.49
C LEU A 222 -25.24 -4.06 7.64
N PRO A 223 -25.63 -4.17 6.36
CA PRO A 223 -25.84 -3.01 5.52
C PRO A 223 -26.98 -2.16 6.09
N THR A 224 -26.68 -0.91 6.44
CA THR A 224 -27.63 0.08 6.98
C THR A 224 -27.61 1.34 6.12
N ILE A 225 -28.53 2.27 6.40
CA ILE A 225 -28.56 3.59 5.74
C ILE A 225 -27.24 4.36 5.96
N PHE A 226 -26.49 4.05 7.03
CA PHE A 226 -25.22 4.68 7.37
C PHE A 226 -23.99 3.90 6.85
N SER A 227 -24.18 2.81 6.12
CA SER A 227 -23.08 2.03 5.54
C SER A 227 -22.06 2.87 4.76
N PRO A 228 -22.46 3.86 3.93
CA PRO A 228 -21.49 4.72 3.23
C PRO A 228 -20.54 5.50 4.16
N LEU A 229 -21.04 5.96 5.32
CA LEU A 229 -20.22 6.66 6.30
C LEU A 229 -19.28 5.70 7.03
N ILE A 230 -19.79 4.53 7.41
CA ILE A 230 -19.01 3.52 8.13
C ILE A 230 -17.88 3.01 7.23
N GLU A 231 -18.14 2.79 5.95
CA GLU A 231 -17.12 2.42 4.97
C GLU A 231 -16.00 3.48 4.89
N ARG A 232 -16.36 4.76 4.75
CA ARG A 232 -15.41 5.88 4.73
C ARG A 232 -14.55 5.93 5.99
N MET A 233 -15.14 5.68 7.16
CA MET A 233 -14.37 5.63 8.41
C MET A 233 -13.29 4.54 8.36
N GLY A 234 -13.58 3.39 7.75
CA GLY A 234 -12.59 2.32 7.55
C GLY A 234 -11.47 2.66 6.55
N ILE A 235 -11.71 3.59 5.63
CA ILE A 235 -10.68 4.11 4.71
C ILE A 235 -9.87 5.20 5.40
N TYR A 236 -10.54 6.12 6.10
CA TYR A 236 -9.91 7.25 6.77
C TYR A 236 -8.94 6.81 7.87
N THR A 237 -9.19 5.68 8.53
CA THR A 237 -8.21 5.08 9.46
C THR A 237 -6.88 4.77 8.76
N ILE A 238 -6.92 4.25 7.53
CA ILE A 238 -5.71 3.98 6.73
C ILE A 238 -5.04 5.29 6.32
N MET A 239 -5.80 6.25 5.80
CA MET A 239 -5.26 7.53 5.30
C MET A 239 -4.59 8.35 6.42
N ILE A 240 -5.24 8.47 7.58
CA ILE A 240 -4.67 9.15 8.75
C ILE A 240 -3.44 8.39 9.24
N TRP A 241 -3.47 7.07 9.22
CA TRP A 241 -2.33 6.25 9.61
C TRP A 241 -1.11 6.46 8.71
N GLU A 242 -1.27 6.58 7.39
CA GLU A 242 -0.15 6.87 6.48
C GLU A 242 0.52 8.21 6.80
N ILE A 243 -0.29 9.24 7.09
CA ILE A 243 0.22 10.55 7.47
C ILE A 243 1.07 10.42 8.74
N LEU A 244 0.54 9.73 9.76
CA LEU A 244 1.25 9.50 11.01
C LEU A 244 2.48 8.60 10.87
N ALA A 245 2.44 7.63 9.95
CA ALA A 245 3.58 6.78 9.62
C ALA A 245 4.75 7.60 9.10
N GLY A 246 4.49 8.55 8.19
CA GLY A 246 5.50 9.49 7.70
C GLY A 246 6.20 10.26 8.83
N PHE A 247 5.43 10.85 9.73
CA PHE A 247 5.98 11.54 10.90
C PHE A 247 6.74 10.62 11.85
N ALA A 248 6.27 9.38 12.05
CA ALA A 248 6.94 8.40 12.89
C ALA A 248 8.31 7.97 12.30
N ILE A 249 8.40 7.81 10.97
CA ILE A 249 9.64 7.52 10.25
C ILE A 249 10.64 8.67 10.40
N ILE A 250 10.22 9.91 10.15
CA ILE A 250 11.09 11.10 10.30
C ILE A 250 11.61 11.23 11.73
N LYS A 251 10.72 11.05 12.73
CA LYS A 251 11.10 11.12 14.14
C LYS A 251 12.17 10.08 14.49
N ARG A 252 12.12 8.90 13.90
CA ARG A 252 13.13 7.86 14.12
C ARG A 252 14.45 8.18 13.43
N LEU A 253 14.42 8.63 12.16
CA LEU A 253 15.65 8.98 11.44
C LEU A 253 16.47 10.04 12.19
N ARG A 254 15.81 11.07 12.73
CA ARG A 254 16.48 12.14 13.47
C ARG A 254 17.17 11.66 14.75
N ASN A 255 16.69 10.58 15.36
CA ASN A 255 17.24 10.04 16.61
C ASN A 255 18.41 9.06 16.38
N ILE A 256 18.86 8.85 15.14
CA ILE A 256 20.01 7.99 14.83
C ILE A 256 21.30 8.79 15.02
N PRO A 257 22.24 8.37 15.89
CA PRO A 257 23.44 9.12 16.25
C PRO A 257 24.39 9.49 15.09
N SER A 258 24.29 8.82 13.93
CA SER A 258 25.13 9.10 12.75
C SER A 258 24.83 10.43 12.06
N LEU A 259 23.70 11.08 12.37
CA LEU A 259 23.36 12.43 11.88
C LEU A 259 23.79 13.55 12.85
N THR A 260 24.13 13.22 14.10
CA THR A 260 24.38 14.21 15.16
C THR A 260 25.85 14.48 15.45
N ARG A 261 26.78 13.73 14.85
CA ARG A 261 28.21 14.02 14.98
C ARG A 261 28.71 14.71 13.71
N PRO A 262 29.19 15.96 13.77
CA PRO A 262 30.01 16.49 12.69
C PRO A 262 31.19 15.55 12.50
N ILE A 263 31.58 15.33 11.24
CA ILE A 263 32.82 14.65 10.91
C ILE A 263 33.93 15.55 11.48
N GLU A 264 34.57 15.11 12.57
CA GLU A 264 35.82 15.69 13.07
C GLU A 264 36.98 15.30 12.16
#